data_AF-A0A3N5M766-F1
#
_entry.id   AF-A0A3N5M766-F1
#
_cell.length_a   1.000
_cell.length_b   1.000
_cell.length_c   1.000
_cell.angle_alpha   90.00
_cell.angle_beta   90.00
_cell.angle_gamma   90.00
#
_symmetry.space_group_name_H-M   'P 1'
#
loop_
_entity.id
_entity.type
_entity.pdbx_description
1 polymer ?
#
loop_
_entity_poly.entity_id
_entity_poly.type
_entity_poly.pdbx_seq_one_letter_code
_entity_poly.pdbx_strand_id
1 'polypeptide(L)'
;MARVSLFKGGNVDPGGLTEARVKAADFGTPGLAVGLASAGKAAQDFAEKQDEIEDIKAKIEANRLAVEHNEAVRERARAAKEVLGEGAEAAAEQAIGDIGGLTSEVLGRASPRARMLLEPHVQQRVSLARDNLYDHGHGEKVKVFDTGALARINSITEAAQDEDDGLRAGLMLAPIRKINEERA
;
A
#
# COMPACT_ATOMS: atom_id res chain seq x y z
N MET A 1 -40.77 -19.54 -21.77
CA MET A 1 -41.35 -18.19 -21.98
C MET A 1 -42.46 -17.99 -20.94
N ALA A 2 -42.27 -17.09 -19.99
CA ALA A 2 -43.24 -16.80 -18.93
C ALA A 2 -44.37 -15.89 -19.46
N ARG A 3 -45.62 -16.24 -19.18
CA ARG A 3 -46.81 -15.45 -19.56
C ARG A 3 -47.04 -14.37 -18.50
N VAL A 4 -47.02 -13.11 -18.91
CA VAL A 4 -47.38 -11.95 -18.08
C VAL A 4 -48.91 -11.91 -17.92
N SER A 5 -49.39 -11.88 -16.68
CA SER A 5 -50.81 -11.74 -16.36
C SER A 5 -51.24 -10.28 -16.51
N LEU A 6 -52.07 -9.97 -17.52
CA LEU A 6 -52.74 -8.68 -17.66
C LEU A 6 -53.80 -8.52 -16.55
N PHE A 7 -53.62 -7.52 -15.68
CA PHE A 7 -54.66 -7.07 -14.76
C PHE A 7 -55.82 -6.46 -15.56
N LYS A 8 -56.99 -7.09 -15.50
CA LYS A 8 -58.26 -6.55 -16.00
C LYS A 8 -58.92 -5.79 -14.85
N GLY A 9 -59.04 -4.48 -14.97
CA GLY A 9 -59.67 -3.62 -13.96
C GLY A 9 -61.12 -4.04 -13.71
N GLY A 10 -61.40 -4.51 -12.50
CA GLY A 10 -62.75 -4.75 -12.01
C GLY A 10 -63.28 -3.49 -11.32
N ASN A 11 -64.44 -3.01 -11.74
CA ASN A 11 -65.19 -1.95 -11.07
C ASN A 11 -65.44 -2.34 -9.61
N VAL A 12 -65.09 -1.45 -8.69
CA VAL A 12 -65.35 -1.63 -7.25
C VAL A 12 -66.75 -1.11 -6.96
N ASP A 13 -67.66 -2.02 -6.60
CA ASP A 13 -69.01 -1.68 -6.15
C ASP A 13 -68.95 -1.08 -4.73
N PRO A 14 -69.59 0.07 -4.44
CA PRO A 14 -69.45 0.76 -3.15
C PRO A 14 -70.07 0.00 -1.96
N GLY A 15 -70.85 -1.06 -2.22
CA GLY A 15 -71.52 -1.87 -1.20
C GLY A 15 -70.62 -2.90 -0.48
N GLY A 16 -69.40 -3.16 -0.97
CA GLY A 16 -68.48 -4.13 -0.36
C GLY A 16 -67.59 -3.58 0.76
N LEU A 17 -67.71 -2.29 1.09
CA LEU A 17 -66.81 -1.61 2.05
C LEU A 17 -67.21 -1.80 3.53
N THR A 18 -68.37 -2.38 3.80
CA THR A 18 -68.83 -2.62 5.19
C THR A 18 -68.36 -3.95 5.75
N GLU A 19 -68.22 -5.01 4.95
CA GLU A 19 -67.69 -6.30 5.43
C GLU A 19 -66.16 -6.27 5.64
N ALA A 20 -65.43 -5.47 4.86
CA ALA A 20 -63.99 -5.29 5.04
C ALA A 20 -63.63 -4.52 6.33
N ARG A 21 -64.54 -3.69 6.86
CA ARG A 21 -64.34 -2.95 8.11
C ARG A 21 -64.56 -3.79 9.37
N VAL A 22 -65.25 -4.93 9.26
CA VAL A 22 -65.51 -5.79 10.43
C VAL A 22 -64.38 -6.80 10.68
N LYS A 23 -63.54 -7.11 9.69
CA LYS A 23 -62.35 -7.98 9.91
C LYS A 23 -61.15 -7.29 10.57
N ALA A 24 -61.15 -5.96 10.68
CA ALA A 24 -60.08 -5.21 11.36
C ALA A 24 -60.27 -5.16 12.89
N ALA A 25 -61.47 -5.50 13.40
CA ALA A 25 -61.74 -5.53 14.84
C ALA A 25 -61.32 -6.85 15.52
N ASP A 26 -61.07 -7.92 14.74
CA ASP A 26 -60.76 -9.26 15.26
C ASP A 26 -59.27 -9.57 15.40
N PHE A 27 -58.38 -8.70 14.93
CA PHE A 27 -56.95 -8.80 15.25
C PHE A 27 -56.68 -7.93 16.47
N GLY A 28 -56.78 -8.52 17.65
CA GLY A 28 -56.43 -7.84 18.89
C GLY A 28 -55.02 -7.23 18.83
N THR A 29 -54.73 -6.38 19.82
CA THR A 29 -53.41 -5.80 20.12
C THR A 29 -52.19 -6.74 19.94
N PRO A 30 -52.27 -8.09 20.07
CA PRO A 30 -51.13 -8.96 19.77
C PRO A 30 -50.67 -8.95 18.30
N GLY A 31 -51.59 -8.83 17.33
CA GLY A 31 -51.24 -8.87 15.89
C GLY A 31 -50.47 -7.62 15.44
N LEU A 32 -50.83 -6.46 15.99
CA LEU A 32 -50.09 -5.21 15.79
C LEU A 32 -48.72 -5.23 16.48
N ALA A 33 -48.61 -5.78 17.69
CA ALA A 33 -47.34 -5.92 18.38
C ALA A 33 -46.38 -6.86 17.64
N VAL A 34 -46.87 -7.98 17.11
CA VAL A 34 -46.08 -8.93 16.29
C VAL A 34 -45.67 -8.30 14.95
N GLY A 35 -46.56 -7.54 14.31
CA GLY A 35 -46.24 -6.79 13.08
C GLY A 35 -45.22 -5.68 13.30
N LEU A 36 -45.28 -4.98 14.44
CA LEU A 36 -44.29 -3.95 14.78
C LEU A 36 -42.93 -4.57 15.13
N ALA A 37 -42.93 -5.71 15.84
CA ALA A 37 -41.71 -6.44 16.18
C ALA A 37 -41.03 -7.03 14.93
N SER A 38 -41.80 -7.56 13.97
CA SER A 38 -41.24 -8.07 12.71
C SER A 38 -40.71 -6.95 11.81
N ALA A 39 -41.39 -5.79 11.76
CA ALA A 39 -40.89 -4.61 11.07
C ALA A 39 -39.61 -4.05 11.71
N GLY A 40 -39.55 -4.01 13.05
CA GLY A 40 -38.36 -3.61 13.79
C GLY A 40 -37.17 -4.53 13.53
N LYS A 41 -37.41 -5.85 13.51
CA LYS A 41 -36.39 -6.84 13.16
C LYS A 41 -35.92 -6.69 11.71
N ALA A 42 -36.83 -6.51 10.76
CA ALA A 42 -36.47 -6.30 9.36
C ALA A 42 -35.64 -5.01 9.15
N ALA A 43 -35.91 -3.95 9.92
CA ALA A 43 -35.13 -2.73 9.88
C ALA A 43 -33.71 -2.92 10.48
N GLN A 44 -33.59 -3.70 11.56
CA GLN A 44 -32.29 -4.09 12.13
C GLN A 44 -31.49 -4.94 11.14
N ASP A 45 -32.09 -6.00 10.59
CA ASP A 45 -31.47 -6.86 9.59
C ASP A 45 -31.00 -6.04 8.36
N PHE A 46 -31.79 -5.05 7.92
CA PHE A 46 -31.42 -4.15 6.83
C PHE A 46 -30.22 -3.26 7.19
N ALA A 47 -30.22 -2.66 8.39
CA ALA A 47 -29.12 -1.81 8.85
C ALA A 47 -27.80 -2.60 8.97
N GLU A 48 -27.85 -3.82 9.52
CA GLU A 48 -26.70 -4.72 9.60
C GLU A 48 -26.17 -5.07 8.20
N LYS A 49 -27.06 -5.41 7.26
CA LYS A 49 -26.66 -5.71 5.88
C LYS A 49 -26.09 -4.50 5.15
N GLN A 50 -26.61 -3.31 5.42
CA GLN A 50 -26.07 -2.08 4.86
C GLN A 50 -24.65 -1.81 5.37
N ASP A 51 -24.41 -1.99 6.68
CA ASP A 51 -23.08 -1.82 7.26
C ASP A 51 -22.08 -2.87 6.74
N GLU A 52 -22.50 -4.13 6.58
CA GLU A 52 -21.70 -5.18 5.93
C GLU A 52 -21.29 -4.78 4.50
N ILE A 53 -22.21 -4.18 3.73
CA ILE A 53 -21.93 -3.71 2.36
C ILE A 53 -20.93 -2.55 2.36
N GLU A 54 -21.05 -1.62 3.30
CA GLU A 54 -20.09 -0.51 3.45
C GLU A 54 -18.69 -1.03 3.80
N ASP A 55 -18.60 -2.03 4.67
CA ASP A 55 -17.33 -2.69 5.02
C ASP A 55 -16.71 -3.42 3.84
N ILE A 56 -17.52 -4.13 3.04
CA ILE A 56 -17.04 -4.79 1.81
C ILE A 56 -16.54 -3.74 0.81
N LYS A 57 -17.26 -2.64 0.63
CA LYS A 57 -16.82 -1.52 -0.24
C LYS A 57 -15.49 -0.95 0.22
N ALA A 58 -15.34 -0.70 1.52
CA ALA A 58 -14.10 -0.20 2.10
C ALA A 58 -12.92 -1.17 1.89
N LYS A 59 -13.14 -2.48 2.05
CA LYS A 59 -12.13 -3.52 1.80
C LYS A 59 -11.71 -3.57 0.33
N ILE A 60 -12.68 -3.51 -0.60
CA ILE A 60 -12.40 -3.50 -2.04
C ILE A 60 -11.62 -2.24 -2.43
N GLU A 61 -12.02 -1.08 -1.92
CA GLU A 61 -11.35 0.19 -2.16
C GLU A 61 -9.89 0.15 -1.63
N ALA A 62 -9.70 -0.28 -0.37
CA ALA A 62 -8.39 -0.44 0.23
C ALA A 62 -7.51 -1.38 -0.59
N ASN A 63 -8.04 -2.54 -1.01
CA ASN A 63 -7.29 -3.49 -1.84
C ASN A 63 -6.91 -2.89 -3.20
N ARG A 64 -7.82 -2.19 -3.87
CA ARG A 64 -7.53 -1.52 -5.15
C ARG A 64 -6.39 -0.51 -5.01
N LEU A 65 -6.48 0.34 -3.99
CA LEU A 65 -5.46 1.35 -3.71
C LEU A 65 -4.12 0.72 -3.27
N ALA A 66 -4.15 -0.39 -2.54
CA ALA A 66 -2.95 -1.13 -2.14
C ALA A 66 -2.22 -1.77 -3.34
N VAL A 67 -2.96 -2.20 -4.37
CA VAL A 67 -2.38 -2.72 -5.62
C VAL A 67 -1.75 -1.59 -6.42
N GLU A 68 -2.48 -0.49 -6.62
CA GLU A 68 -1.98 0.72 -7.30
C GLU A 68 -0.70 1.25 -6.64
N HIS A 69 -0.69 1.35 -5.31
CA HIS A 69 0.49 1.73 -4.54
C HIS A 69 1.67 0.79 -4.77
N ASN A 70 1.43 -0.53 -4.77
CA ASN A 70 2.49 -1.53 -4.97
C ASN A 70 3.16 -1.41 -6.32
N GLU A 71 2.34 -1.29 -7.38
CA GLU A 71 2.85 -1.18 -8.74
C GLU A 71 3.73 0.05 -8.90
N ALA A 72 3.29 1.20 -8.40
CA ALA A 72 4.05 2.43 -8.47
C ALA A 72 5.32 2.42 -7.61
N VAL A 73 5.27 1.86 -6.39
CA VAL A 73 6.48 1.66 -5.55
C VAL A 73 7.48 0.76 -6.25
N ARG A 74 7.00 -0.33 -6.86
CA ARG A 74 7.86 -1.29 -7.57
C ARG A 74 8.54 -0.63 -8.78
N GLU A 75 7.83 0.20 -9.52
CA GLU A 75 8.37 0.94 -10.66
C GLU A 75 9.48 1.93 -10.21
N ARG A 76 9.21 2.74 -9.18
CA ARG A 76 10.19 3.69 -8.63
C ARG A 76 11.42 2.98 -8.08
N ALA A 77 11.21 1.90 -7.34
CA ALA A 77 12.31 1.12 -6.78
C ALA A 77 13.16 0.46 -7.88
N ARG A 78 12.54 0.01 -8.97
CA ARG A 78 13.25 -0.53 -10.13
C ARG A 78 14.09 0.53 -10.82
N ALA A 79 13.51 1.70 -11.10
CA ALA A 79 14.22 2.80 -11.74
C ALA A 79 15.43 3.26 -10.91
N ALA A 80 15.30 3.35 -9.59
CA ALA A 80 16.42 3.67 -8.71
C ALA A 80 17.53 2.61 -8.76
N LYS A 81 17.15 1.33 -8.83
CA LYS A 81 18.10 0.20 -8.89
C LYS A 81 18.81 0.04 -10.24
N GLU A 82 18.38 0.76 -11.27
CA GLU A 82 19.07 0.82 -12.56
C GLU A 82 20.26 1.80 -12.51
N VAL A 83 20.31 2.70 -11.52
CA VAL A 83 21.45 3.60 -11.29
C VAL A 83 22.49 2.89 -10.43
N LEU A 84 23.71 2.76 -10.97
CA LEU A 84 24.82 2.08 -10.31
C LEU A 84 25.95 3.06 -9.95
N GLY A 85 26.82 2.63 -9.06
CA GLY A 85 28.00 3.38 -8.64
C GLY A 85 27.70 4.65 -7.83
N GLU A 86 28.46 5.73 -8.07
CA GLU A 86 28.43 6.95 -7.24
C GLU A 86 27.06 7.65 -7.21
N GLY A 87 26.24 7.49 -8.25
CA GLY A 87 24.90 8.07 -8.33
C GLY A 87 23.80 7.25 -7.66
N ALA A 88 24.08 6.02 -7.23
CA ALA A 88 23.06 5.08 -6.73
C ALA A 88 22.43 5.54 -5.41
N GLU A 89 23.21 6.17 -4.53
CA GLU A 89 22.73 6.70 -3.24
C GLU A 89 21.74 7.85 -3.45
N ALA A 90 22.07 8.81 -4.32
CA ALA A 90 21.19 9.92 -4.64
C ALA A 90 19.89 9.45 -5.33
N ALA A 91 19.99 8.47 -6.23
CA ALA A 91 18.83 7.86 -6.88
C ALA A 91 17.92 7.12 -5.88
N ALA A 92 18.51 6.42 -4.90
CA ALA A 92 17.78 5.75 -3.83
C ALA A 92 17.04 6.77 -2.93
N GLU A 93 17.70 7.86 -2.52
CA GLU A 93 17.08 8.91 -1.72
C GLU A 93 15.91 9.59 -2.45
N GLN A 94 16.10 9.89 -3.74
CA GLN A 94 15.04 10.47 -4.57
C GLN A 94 13.83 9.54 -4.65
N ALA A 95 14.05 8.25 -4.90
CA ALA A 95 12.97 7.28 -4.96
C ALA A 95 12.24 7.10 -3.61
N ILE A 96 12.94 7.20 -2.49
CA ILE A 96 12.31 7.19 -1.15
C ILE A 96 11.39 8.41 -0.98
N GLY A 97 11.84 9.60 -1.37
CA GLY A 97 11.02 10.81 -1.34
C GLY A 97 9.77 10.68 -2.21
N ASP A 98 9.92 10.16 -3.42
CA ASP A 98 8.83 9.91 -4.36
C ASP A 98 7.79 8.91 -3.81
N ILE A 99 8.27 7.82 -3.19
CA ILE A 99 7.42 6.81 -2.54
C ILE A 99 6.63 7.44 -1.39
N GLY A 100 7.23 8.36 -0.63
CA GLY A 100 6.54 9.11 0.43
C GLY A 100 5.42 10.02 -0.11
N GLY A 101 5.67 10.72 -1.22
CA GLY A 101 4.67 11.52 -1.91
C GLY A 101 3.50 10.66 -2.41
N LEU A 102 3.80 9.57 -3.09
CA LEU A 102 2.81 8.61 -3.60
C LEU A 102 1.96 8.00 -2.47
N THR A 103 2.59 7.67 -1.35
CA THR A 103 1.90 7.15 -0.16
C THR A 103 0.87 8.16 0.36
N SER A 104 1.26 9.43 0.44
CA SER A 104 0.38 10.51 0.91
C SER A 104 -0.80 10.72 -0.04
N GLU A 105 -0.56 10.64 -1.35
CA GLU A 105 -1.61 10.76 -2.38
C GLU A 105 -2.62 9.61 -2.29
N VAL A 106 -2.13 8.36 -2.23
CA VAL A 106 -2.97 7.16 -2.15
C VAL A 106 -3.84 7.16 -0.89
N LEU A 107 -3.25 7.50 0.27
CA LEU A 107 -4.00 7.60 1.52
C LEU A 107 -4.99 8.77 1.51
N GLY A 108 -4.70 9.86 0.80
CA GLY A 108 -5.61 10.99 0.63
C GLY A 108 -6.84 10.69 -0.25
N ARG A 109 -6.73 9.70 -1.14
CA ARG A 109 -7.83 9.23 -2.00
C ARG A 109 -8.75 8.21 -1.34
N ALA A 110 -8.32 7.58 -0.25
CA ALA A 110 -9.07 6.54 0.44
C ALA A 110 -10.20 7.12 1.30
N SER A 111 -11.37 6.47 1.28
CA SER A 111 -12.43 6.73 2.26
C SER A 111 -11.94 6.47 3.70
N PRO A 112 -12.53 7.08 4.75
CA PRO A 112 -12.06 6.90 6.13
C PRO A 112 -11.96 5.43 6.57
N ARG A 113 -12.97 4.62 6.25
CA ARG A 113 -12.97 3.18 6.54
C ARG A 113 -11.88 2.45 5.75
N ALA A 114 -11.72 2.76 4.45
CA ALA A 114 -10.69 2.14 3.63
C ALA A 114 -9.27 2.54 4.09
N ARG A 115 -9.07 3.78 4.53
CA ARG A 115 -7.80 4.28 5.04
C ARG A 115 -7.35 3.52 6.28
N MET A 116 -8.24 3.25 7.23
CA MET A 116 -7.91 2.45 8.41
C MET A 116 -7.38 1.05 8.06
N LEU A 117 -7.88 0.46 6.98
CA LEU A 117 -7.41 -0.84 6.48
C LEU A 117 -6.10 -0.71 5.69
N LEU A 118 -5.96 0.35 4.89
CA LEU A 118 -4.86 0.55 3.95
C LEU A 118 -3.57 1.04 4.61
N GLU A 119 -3.68 1.97 5.56
CA GLU A 119 -2.56 2.66 6.20
C GLU A 119 -1.49 1.72 6.78
N PRO A 120 -1.81 0.70 7.60
CA PRO A 120 -0.79 -0.21 8.14
C PRO A 120 -0.06 -0.99 7.04
N HIS A 121 -0.79 -1.42 6.00
CA HIS A 121 -0.20 -2.17 4.89
C HIS A 121 0.76 -1.31 4.06
N VAL A 122 0.38 -0.07 3.78
CA VAL A 122 1.20 0.87 3.01
C VAL A 122 2.44 1.28 3.81
N GLN A 123 2.29 1.59 5.11
CA GLN A 123 3.43 1.96 5.97
C GLN A 123 4.47 0.84 6.06
N GLN A 124 4.04 -0.41 6.28
CA GLN A 124 4.94 -1.56 6.33
C GLN A 124 5.72 -1.71 5.01
N ARG A 125 5.04 -1.56 3.87
CA ARG A 125 5.68 -1.67 2.55
C ARG A 125 6.65 -0.54 2.27
N VAL A 126 6.31 0.69 2.64
CA VAL A 126 7.20 1.84 2.50
C VAL A 126 8.47 1.64 3.32
N SER A 127 8.34 1.13 4.56
CA SER A 127 9.52 0.79 5.39
C SER A 127 10.41 -0.22 4.68
N LEU A 128 9.85 -1.33 4.20
CA LEU A 128 10.62 -2.36 3.50
C LEU A 128 11.25 -1.83 2.21
N ALA A 129 10.52 -1.03 1.43
CA ALA A 129 11.05 -0.44 0.20
C ALA A 129 12.21 0.52 0.50
N ARG A 130 12.08 1.32 1.57
CA ARG A 130 13.10 2.25 2.03
C ARG A 130 14.38 1.54 2.43
N ASP A 131 14.29 0.49 3.25
CA ASP A 131 15.45 -0.29 3.69
C ASP A 131 16.17 -0.92 2.48
N ASN A 132 15.40 -1.53 1.57
CA ASN A 132 15.94 -2.13 0.34
C ASN A 132 16.63 -1.13 -0.60
N LEU A 133 16.19 0.13 -0.62
CA LEU A 133 16.78 1.19 -1.45
C LEU A 133 18.05 1.74 -0.82
N TYR A 134 18.06 1.93 0.50
CA TYR A 134 19.30 2.31 1.21
C TYR A 134 20.38 1.24 1.08
N ASP A 135 20.03 -0.02 1.27
CA ASP A 135 20.98 -1.13 1.12
C ASP A 135 21.58 -1.16 -0.29
N HIS A 136 20.78 -0.88 -1.32
CA HIS A 136 21.26 -0.81 -2.68
C HIS A 136 22.20 0.39 -2.90
N GLY A 137 21.78 1.59 -2.54
CA GLY A 137 22.57 2.81 -2.74
C GLY A 137 23.91 2.76 -1.99
N HIS A 138 23.91 2.32 -0.73
CA HIS A 138 25.14 2.14 0.04
C HIS A 138 26.00 1.00 -0.52
N GLY A 139 25.39 -0.11 -0.92
CA GLY A 139 26.13 -1.24 -1.50
C GLY A 139 26.88 -0.86 -2.78
N GLU A 140 26.26 -0.09 -3.67
CA GLU A 140 26.90 0.40 -4.89
C GLU A 140 28.05 1.38 -4.61
N LYS A 141 27.88 2.28 -3.63
CA LYS A 141 28.94 3.19 -3.19
C LYS A 141 30.15 2.44 -2.62
N VAL A 142 29.92 1.40 -1.83
CA VAL A 142 30.99 0.55 -1.29
C VAL A 142 31.73 -0.17 -2.42
N LYS A 143 31.03 -0.71 -3.43
CA LYS A 143 31.66 -1.34 -4.59
C LYS A 143 32.56 -0.37 -5.37
N VAL A 144 32.13 0.88 -5.56
CA VAL A 144 32.96 1.90 -6.21
C VAL A 144 34.19 2.20 -5.36
N PHE A 145 34.02 2.32 -4.04
CA PHE A 145 35.14 2.55 -3.14
C PHE A 145 36.16 1.39 -3.20
N ASP A 146 35.68 0.15 -3.16
CA ASP A 146 36.52 -1.06 -3.19
C ASP A 146 37.25 -1.20 -4.53
N THR A 147 36.55 -1.02 -5.64
CA THR A 147 37.17 -1.06 -6.98
C THR A 147 38.19 0.06 -7.17
N GLY A 148 37.89 1.28 -6.72
CA GLY A 148 38.84 2.39 -6.75
C GLY A 148 40.03 2.20 -5.82
N ALA A 149 39.84 1.59 -4.65
CA ALA A 149 40.91 1.24 -3.73
C ALA A 149 41.83 0.16 -4.32
N LEU A 150 41.26 -0.90 -4.90
CA LEU A 150 42.01 -1.95 -5.59
C LEU A 150 42.79 -1.39 -6.79
N ALA A 151 42.19 -0.51 -7.59
CA ALA A 151 42.88 0.15 -8.70
C ALA A 151 44.09 0.97 -8.23
N ARG A 152 43.93 1.73 -7.12
CA ARG A 152 45.05 2.47 -6.51
C ARG A 152 46.15 1.53 -6.00
N ILE A 153 45.79 0.44 -5.32
CA ILE A 153 46.75 -0.56 -4.83
C ILE A 153 47.52 -1.18 -5.99
N ASN A 154 46.84 -1.59 -7.06
CA ASN A 154 47.47 -2.15 -8.24
C ASN A 154 48.42 -1.15 -8.90
N SER A 155 48.02 0.11 -9.07
CA SER A 155 48.91 1.14 -9.62
C SER A 155 50.16 1.40 -8.78
N ILE A 156 50.05 1.35 -7.45
CA ILE A 156 51.21 1.48 -6.54
C ILE A 156 52.10 0.24 -6.66
N THR A 157 51.51 -0.94 -6.79
CA THR A 157 52.24 -2.21 -6.89
C THR A 157 52.99 -2.31 -8.23
N GLU A 158 52.36 -1.93 -9.34
CA GLU A 158 52.99 -1.87 -10.66
C GLU A 158 54.11 -0.84 -10.67
N ALA A 159 53.88 0.38 -10.15
CA ALA A 159 54.94 1.39 -10.03
C ALA A 159 56.11 0.94 -9.13
N ALA A 160 55.84 0.14 -8.09
CA ALA A 160 56.87 -0.44 -7.23
C ALA A 160 57.58 -1.67 -7.83
N GLN A 161 57.01 -2.30 -8.87
CA GLN A 161 57.64 -3.38 -9.62
C GLN A 161 58.53 -2.85 -10.74
N ASP A 162 58.16 -1.72 -11.33
CA ASP A 162 58.95 -1.05 -12.38
C ASP A 162 60.16 -0.28 -11.82
N GLU A 163 60.10 0.16 -10.54
CA GLU A 163 61.20 0.85 -9.84
C GLU A 163 61.79 -0.05 -8.73
N ASP A 164 62.94 -0.67 -8.98
CA ASP A 164 63.69 -1.61 -8.10
C ASP A 164 64.29 -0.97 -6.82
N ASP A 165 63.56 -0.05 -6.16
CA ASP A 165 63.99 0.67 -4.95
C ASP A 165 62.96 0.52 -3.81
N GLY A 166 63.13 -0.53 -3.00
CA GLY A 166 62.29 -0.86 -1.83
C GLY A 166 62.17 0.23 -0.75
N LEU A 167 62.97 1.31 -0.82
CA LEU A 167 62.89 2.48 0.05
C LEU A 167 61.74 3.44 -0.31
N ARG A 168 61.34 3.52 -1.58
CA ARG A 168 60.26 4.42 -2.03
C ARG A 168 58.87 3.81 -1.83
N ALA A 169 58.72 2.50 -2.03
CA ALA A 169 57.48 1.78 -1.75
C ALA A 169 57.06 1.93 -0.27
N GLY A 170 58.01 1.91 0.67
CA GLY A 170 57.76 2.17 2.08
C GLY A 170 57.27 3.60 2.38
N LEU A 171 57.74 4.60 1.62
CA LEU A 171 57.30 6.00 1.72
C LEU A 171 55.93 6.22 1.08
N MET A 172 55.59 5.51 0.00
CA MET A 172 54.28 5.60 -0.65
C MET A 172 53.15 4.84 0.08
N LEU A 173 53.49 3.82 0.88
CA LEU A 173 52.54 3.09 1.75
C LEU A 173 52.35 3.74 3.13
N ALA A 174 53.21 4.70 3.51
CA ALA A 174 53.13 5.41 4.78
C ALA A 174 51.79 6.17 5.00
N PRO A 175 51.17 6.82 3.99
CA PRO A 175 49.86 7.45 4.13
C PRO A 175 48.75 6.42 4.42
N ILE A 176 48.82 5.23 3.80
CA ILE A 176 47.82 4.17 3.97
C ILE A 176 47.91 3.54 5.37
N ARG A 177 49.13 3.39 5.92
CA ARG A 177 49.32 2.93 7.31
C ARG A 177 48.75 3.92 8.33
N LYS A 178 48.99 5.21 8.13
CA LYS A 178 48.44 6.26 9.01
C LYS A 178 46.91 6.26 9.05
N ILE A 179 46.26 6.06 7.91
CA ILE A 179 44.79 5.99 7.82
C ILE A 179 44.23 4.77 8.57
N ASN A 180 44.95 3.65 8.61
CA ASN A 180 44.55 2.46 9.37
C ASN A 180 44.84 2.58 10.88
N GLU A 181 45.89 3.30 11.28
CA GLU A 181 46.21 3.57 12.69
C GLU A 181 45.26 4.58 13.34
N GLU A 182 44.74 5.56 12.59
CA GLU A 182 43.74 6.52 13.09
C GLU A 182 42.31 5.95 13.17
N ARG A 183 42.09 4.74 12.64
CA ARG A 183 40.78 4.06 12.62
C ARG A 183 40.66 2.90 13.62
N ALA A 184 41.73 2.54 14.33
CA ALA A 184 41.74 1.54 15.40
C ALA A 184 41.57 2.21 16.77
#